data_AF-A0A7W9ZLH5-F1
#
_entry.id   AF-A0A7W9ZLH5-F1
#
_cell.length_a   1.000
_cell.length_b   1.000
_cell.length_c   1.000
_cell.angle_alpha   90.00
_cell.angle_beta   90.00
_cell.angle_gamma   90.00
#
_symmetry.space_group_name_H-M   'P 1'
#
loop_
_entity.id
_entity.type
_entity.pdbx_description
1 polymer ?
#
loop_
_entity_poly.entity_id
_entity_poly.type
_entity_poly.pdbx_seq_one_letter_code
_entity_poly.pdbx_strand_id
1 'polypeptide(L)'
;MNKNSNNKQLQLFLDQGIRIFLLATTIHQVNLILDNYSQKILLKFYNEILKKENQISCDLPTMQKYLDELEKNIKIIVKLSFKNNPTSIIYYKINCPFEKIGLKIQDYYQSLSEKVAQLLQKNPTTI
;
A
#
# COMPACT_ATOMS: atom_id res chain seq x y z
N MET A 1 -11.59 -22.65 -17.35
CA MET A 1 -11.09 -21.28 -17.08
C MET A 1 -9.74 -21.07 -17.77
N ASN A 2 -9.57 -19.96 -18.49
CA ASN A 2 -8.43 -19.72 -19.39
C ASN A 2 -7.18 -19.25 -18.60
N LYS A 3 -6.02 -19.88 -18.85
CA LYS A 3 -4.70 -19.57 -18.25
C LYS A 3 -4.33 -18.08 -18.34
N ASN A 4 -4.84 -17.39 -19.38
CA ASN A 4 -4.65 -15.96 -19.60
C ASN A 4 -5.33 -15.04 -18.56
N SER A 5 -6.47 -15.44 -17.97
CA SER A 5 -7.16 -14.61 -16.97
C SER A 5 -6.44 -14.60 -15.61
N ASN A 6 -5.88 -15.75 -15.22
CA ASN A 6 -5.13 -15.89 -13.97
C ASN A 6 -3.82 -15.08 -14.02
N ASN A 7 -3.13 -15.05 -15.15
CA ASN A 7 -1.88 -14.27 -15.32
C ASN A 7 -2.12 -12.76 -15.21
N LYS A 8 -3.23 -12.25 -15.77
CA LYS A 8 -3.59 -10.82 -15.65
C LYS A 8 -3.87 -10.42 -14.20
N GLN A 9 -4.57 -11.28 -13.45
CA GLN A 9 -4.91 -11.01 -12.06
C GLN A 9 -3.66 -11.01 -11.15
N LEU A 10 -2.73 -11.94 -11.38
CA LEU A 10 -1.44 -11.97 -10.69
C LEU A 10 -0.61 -10.72 -10.97
N GLN A 11 -0.56 -10.27 -12.23
CA GLN A 11 0.15 -9.04 -12.59
C GLN A 11 -0.43 -7.82 -11.86
N LEU A 12 -1.77 -7.71 -11.79
CA LEU A 12 -2.42 -6.63 -11.05
C LEU A 12 -2.05 -6.62 -9.56
N PHE A 13 -1.97 -7.78 -8.92
CA PHE A 13 -1.54 -7.87 -7.51
C PHE A 13 -0.08 -7.47 -7.32
N LEU A 14 0.80 -7.87 -8.24
CA LEU A 14 2.21 -7.48 -8.21
C LEU A 14 2.36 -5.97 -8.37
N ASP A 15 1.67 -5.36 -9.35
CA ASP A 15 1.72 -3.93 -9.58
C ASP A 15 1.19 -3.15 -8.36
N GLN A 16 0.08 -3.61 -7.76
CA GLN A 16 -0.43 -3.01 -6.51
C GLN A 16 0.55 -3.16 -5.35
N GLY A 17 1.14 -4.35 -5.17
CA GLY A 17 2.12 -4.62 -4.12
C GLY A 17 3.35 -3.71 -4.21
N ILE A 18 3.87 -3.48 -5.43
CA ILE A 18 4.96 -2.55 -5.68
C ILE A 18 4.58 -1.14 -5.24
N ARG A 19 3.39 -0.65 -5.63
CA ARG A 19 2.92 0.68 -5.25
C ARG A 19 2.76 0.84 -3.73
N ILE A 20 2.19 -0.17 -3.05
CA ILE A 20 2.08 -0.17 -1.59
C ILE A 20 3.45 -0.19 -0.91
N PHE A 21 4.40 -0.96 -1.42
CA PHE A 21 5.77 -1.00 -0.92
C PHE A 21 6.48 0.36 -1.06
N LEU A 22 6.34 1.02 -2.22
CA LEU A 22 6.89 2.36 -2.43
C LEU A 22 6.25 3.40 -1.49
N LEU A 23 4.93 3.30 -1.23
CA LEU A 23 4.27 4.17 -0.26
C LEU A 23 4.79 3.94 1.17
N ALA A 24 4.96 2.69 1.60
CA ALA A 24 5.53 2.37 2.91
C ALA A 24 6.96 2.92 3.05
N THR A 25 7.77 2.78 2.00
CA THR A 25 9.13 3.35 1.94
C THR A 25 9.10 4.88 2.00
N THR A 26 8.15 5.51 1.31
CA THR A 26 7.93 6.97 1.36
C THR A 26 7.60 7.41 2.78
N ILE A 27 6.67 6.73 3.47
CA ILE A 27 6.30 7.03 4.85
C ILE A 27 7.53 6.96 5.76
N HIS A 28 8.33 5.90 5.61
CA HIS A 28 9.58 5.76 6.37
C HIS A 28 10.53 6.93 6.14
N GLN A 29 10.80 7.29 4.88
CA GLN A 29 11.68 8.41 4.55
C GLN A 29 11.17 9.74 5.09
N VAL A 30 9.87 10.00 4.97
CA VAL A 30 9.27 11.23 5.51
C VAL A 30 9.33 11.24 7.04
N ASN A 31 9.14 10.10 7.72
CA ASN A 31 9.29 9.98 9.18
C ASN A 31 10.72 10.27 9.67
N LEU A 32 11.74 10.06 8.83
CA LEU A 32 13.13 10.39 9.17
C LEU A 32 13.44 11.88 9.04
N ILE A 33 12.68 12.62 8.23
CA ILE A 33 12.97 14.02 7.89
C ILE A 33 12.02 14.98 8.62
N LEU A 34 10.78 14.56 8.89
CA LEU A 34 9.72 15.38 9.47
C LEU A 34 9.08 14.68 10.67
N ASP A 35 8.92 15.41 11.78
CA ASP A 35 8.21 14.91 12.97
C ASP A 35 6.73 14.62 12.70
N ASN A 36 6.12 15.47 11.88
CA ASN A 36 4.73 15.40 11.46
C ASN A 36 4.54 16.04 10.07
N TYR A 37 3.47 15.67 9.36
CA TYR A 37 3.22 16.12 7.99
C TYR A 37 1.76 15.95 7.59
N SER A 38 1.32 16.67 6.55
CA SER A 38 -0.01 16.46 5.97
C SER A 38 0.00 15.35 4.91
N GLN A 39 -1.17 14.77 4.63
CA GLN A 39 -1.31 13.82 3.52
C GLN A 39 -0.93 14.42 2.15
N LYS A 40 -1.08 15.75 1.96
CA LYS A 40 -0.63 16.42 0.73
C LYS A 40 0.89 16.40 0.58
N ILE A 41 1.61 16.59 1.69
CA ILE A 41 3.08 16.46 1.71
C ILE A 41 3.46 15.02 1.39
N LEU A 42 2.85 14.03 2.05
CA LEU A 42 3.10 12.62 1.77
C LEU A 42 2.86 12.27 0.30
N LEU A 43 1.74 12.74 -0.28
CA LEU A 43 1.40 12.51 -1.68
C LEU A 43 2.44 13.08 -2.64
N LYS A 44 2.99 14.27 -2.33
CA LYS A 44 4.05 14.89 -3.12
C LYS A 44 5.29 14.00 -3.15
N PHE A 45 5.80 13.61 -1.97
CA PHE A 45 6.97 12.71 -1.86
C PHE A 45 6.72 11.37 -2.54
N TYR A 46 5.53 10.79 -2.36
CA TYR A 46 5.18 9.53 -2.96
C TYR A 46 5.18 9.60 -4.49
N ASN A 47 4.60 10.65 -5.07
CA ASN A 47 4.61 10.86 -6.52
C ASN A 47 6.00 11.14 -7.09
N GLU A 48 6.90 11.77 -6.32
CA GLU A 48 8.30 11.90 -6.72
C GLU A 48 9.01 10.54 -6.79
N ILE A 49 8.75 9.64 -5.84
CA ILE A 49 9.27 8.27 -5.85
C ILE A 49 8.67 7.47 -7.01
N LEU A 50 7.35 7.52 -7.21
CA LEU A 50 6.70 6.84 -8.34
C LEU A 50 7.30 7.27 -9.67
N LYS A 51 7.53 8.57 -9.86
CA LYS A 51 8.17 9.09 -11.08
C LYS A 51 9.58 8.53 -11.29
N LYS A 52 10.39 8.41 -10.23
CA LYS A 52 11.75 7.83 -10.30
C LYS A 52 11.71 6.35 -10.70
N GLU A 53 10.70 5.63 -10.23
CA GLU A 53 10.47 4.20 -10.53
C GLU A 53 9.67 3.98 -11.83
N ASN A 54 9.49 5.01 -12.67
CA ASN A 54 8.71 4.96 -13.91
C ASN A 54 7.25 4.50 -13.71
N GLN A 55 6.67 4.75 -12.54
CA GLN A 55 5.29 4.46 -12.19
C GLN A 55 4.38 5.66 -12.46
N ILE A 56 3.10 5.38 -12.73
CA ILE A 56 2.08 6.42 -12.89
C ILE A 56 1.81 7.08 -11.54
N SER A 57 1.64 8.41 -11.55
CA SER A 57 1.30 9.19 -10.37
C SER A 57 0.02 8.69 -9.69
N CYS A 58 -0.03 8.93 -8.39
CA CYS A 58 -1.15 8.61 -7.54
C CYS A 58 -1.91 9.88 -7.19
N ASP A 59 -3.24 9.79 -7.12
CA ASP A 59 -4.08 10.82 -6.54
C ASP A 59 -4.31 10.57 -5.05
N LEU A 60 -4.91 11.55 -4.37
CA LEU A 60 -5.16 11.47 -2.93
C LEU A 60 -6.12 10.31 -2.56
N PRO A 61 -7.27 10.10 -3.25
CA PRO A 61 -8.16 8.99 -2.94
C PRO A 61 -7.51 7.61 -3.09
N THR A 62 -6.69 7.41 -4.12
CA THR A 62 -5.99 6.14 -4.33
C THR A 62 -4.92 5.94 -3.26
N MET A 63 -4.16 6.98 -2.90
CA MET A 63 -3.18 6.89 -1.81
C MET A 63 -3.86 6.57 -0.48
N GLN A 64 -5.05 7.14 -0.23
CA GLN A 64 -5.83 6.84 0.98
C GLN A 64 -6.23 5.36 1.07
N LYS A 65 -6.63 4.73 -0.04
CA LYS A 65 -6.90 3.28 -0.07
C LYS A 65 -5.67 2.46 0.30
N TYR A 66 -4.50 2.83 -0.22
CA TYR A 66 -3.25 2.16 0.14
C TYR A 66 -2.86 2.38 1.61
N LEU A 67 -3.09 3.58 2.15
CA LEU A 67 -2.90 3.86 3.58
C LEU A 67 -3.82 2.99 4.45
N ASP A 68 -5.09 2.85 4.08
CA ASP A 68 -6.04 1.98 4.78
C ASP A 68 -5.56 0.52 4.77
N GLU A 69 -5.03 0.04 3.64
CA GLU A 69 -4.52 -1.32 3.50
C GLU A 69 -3.26 -1.55 4.36
N LEU A 70 -2.33 -0.57 4.36
CA LEU A 70 -1.14 -0.57 5.21
C LEU A 70 -1.46 -0.55 6.71
N GLU A 71 -2.50 0.21 7.11
CA GLU A 71 -2.92 0.37 8.50
C GLU A 71 -3.72 -0.85 9.00
N LYS A 72 -4.77 -1.24 8.29
CA LYS A 72 -5.78 -2.19 8.78
C LYS A 72 -5.44 -3.64 8.46
N ASN A 73 -4.95 -3.89 7.25
CA ASN A 73 -4.74 -5.24 6.75
C ASN A 73 -3.31 -5.71 6.99
N ILE A 74 -2.33 -4.93 6.53
CA ILE A 74 -0.90 -5.27 6.61
C ILE A 74 -0.32 -4.91 7.99
N LYS A 75 -0.88 -3.88 8.65
CA LYS A 75 -0.55 -3.42 10.00
C LYS A 75 0.92 -3.03 10.17
N ILE A 76 1.46 -2.29 9.21
CA ILE A 76 2.84 -1.77 9.24
C ILE A 76 2.93 -0.27 9.47
N ILE A 77 1.81 0.43 9.44
CA ILE A 77 1.73 1.84 9.81
C ILE A 77 0.71 2.05 10.91
N VAL A 78 0.88 3.12 11.67
CA VAL A 78 -0.11 3.64 12.61
C VAL A 78 -0.55 5.03 12.16
N LYS A 79 -1.84 5.32 12.31
CA LYS A 79 -2.42 6.63 12.06
C LYS A 79 -2.35 7.48 13.32
N LEU A 80 -1.87 8.71 13.17
CA LEU A 80 -1.69 9.68 14.25
C LEU A 80 -2.30 11.02 13.86
N SER A 81 -2.49 11.91 14.84
CA SER A 81 -2.95 13.28 14.62
C SER A 81 -2.13 14.28 15.43
N PHE A 82 -2.02 15.50 14.92
CA PHE A 82 -1.48 16.64 15.65
C PHE A 82 -2.35 17.88 15.44
N LYS A 83 -2.34 18.77 16.44
CA LYS A 83 -3.12 20.01 16.42
C LYS A 83 -2.43 21.03 15.52
N ASN A 84 -3.15 21.54 14.53
CA ASN A 84 -2.76 22.66 13.68
C ASN A 84 -3.93 23.65 13.59
N ASN A 85 -4.06 24.48 14.63
CA ASN A 85 -5.20 25.35 14.91
C ASN A 85 -5.79 26.01 13.63
N PRO A 86 -7.10 25.91 13.37
CA PRO A 86 -8.15 25.27 14.19
C PRO A 86 -8.35 23.77 13.92
N THR A 87 -7.56 23.16 13.03
CA THR A 87 -7.76 21.79 12.54
C THR A 87 -6.81 20.79 13.20
N SER A 88 -7.14 19.49 13.11
CA SER A 88 -6.17 18.42 13.36
C SER A 88 -5.69 17.86 12.02
N ILE A 89 -4.40 17.62 11.88
CA ILE A 89 -3.81 17.00 10.70
C ILE A 89 -3.50 15.54 11.00
N ILE A 90 -3.92 14.66 10.10
CA ILE A 90 -3.63 13.22 10.15
C ILE A 90 -2.31 12.94 9.44
N TYR A 91 -1.47 12.13 10.07
CA TYR A 91 -0.22 11.62 9.51
C TYR A 91 0.00 10.15 9.91
N TYR A 92 1.03 9.52 9.37
CA TYR A 92 1.29 8.09 9.57
C TYR A 92 2.71 7.86 10.05
N LYS A 93 2.92 6.82 10.87
CA LYS A 93 4.26 6.36 11.22
C LYS A 93 4.43 4.87 10.94
N ILE A 94 5.63 4.47 10.54
CA ILE A 94 5.99 3.05 10.49
C ILE A 94 5.88 2.45 11.91
N ASN A 95 5.26 1.28 12.01
CA ASN A 95 5.00 0.55 13.25
C ASN A 95 5.67 -0.84 13.27
N CYS A 96 6.75 -1.00 12.50
CA CYS A 96 7.58 -2.20 12.51
C CYS A 96 9.01 -1.86 12.07
N PRO A 97 10.00 -2.72 12.32
CA PRO A 97 11.35 -2.52 11.79
C PRO A 97 11.33 -2.44 10.25
N PHE A 98 12.11 -1.52 9.68
CA PHE A 98 12.10 -1.22 8.24
C PHE A 98 12.42 -2.48 7.40
N GLU A 99 13.37 -3.29 7.85
CA GLU A 99 13.77 -4.54 7.21
C GLU A 99 12.63 -5.57 7.12
N LYS A 100 11.57 -5.42 7.93
CA LYS A 100 10.40 -6.31 7.91
C LYS A 100 9.25 -5.83 7.02
N ILE A 101 9.32 -4.60 6.49
CA ILE A 101 8.26 -4.03 5.65
C ILE A 101 8.03 -4.87 4.40
N GLY A 102 9.10 -5.19 3.67
CA GLY A 102 9.02 -5.97 2.44
C GLY A 102 8.38 -7.34 2.66
N LEU A 103 8.86 -8.07 3.69
CA LEU A 103 8.33 -9.39 4.05
C LEU A 103 6.83 -9.33 4.40
N LYS A 104 6.40 -8.37 5.23
CA LYS A 104 4.99 -8.25 5.62
C LYS A 104 4.06 -7.93 4.43
N ILE A 105 4.51 -7.10 3.50
CA ILE A 105 3.73 -6.81 2.28
C ILE A 105 3.67 -8.05 1.38
N GLN A 106 4.80 -8.74 1.20
CA GLN A 106 4.87 -9.98 0.43
C GLN A 106 3.93 -11.05 1.00
N ASP A 107 4.01 -11.33 2.30
CA ASP A 107 3.18 -12.34 2.98
C ASP A 107 1.69 -12.06 2.80
N TYR A 108 1.29 -10.79 2.88
CA TYR A 108 -0.09 -10.37 2.70
C TYR A 108 -0.61 -10.63 1.28
N TYR A 109 0.15 -10.23 0.24
CA TYR A 109 -0.26 -10.45 -1.14
C TYR A 109 -0.18 -11.91 -1.57
N GLN A 110 0.77 -12.68 -1.03
CA GLN A 110 0.81 -14.13 -1.20
C GLN A 110 -0.45 -14.78 -0.62
N SER A 111 -0.82 -14.44 0.62
CA SER A 111 -2.02 -14.95 1.28
C SER A 111 -3.31 -14.60 0.53
N LEU A 112 -3.39 -13.40 -0.06
CA LEU A 112 -4.51 -12.99 -0.92
C LEU A 112 -4.59 -13.83 -2.19
N SER A 113 -3.45 -14.03 -2.87
CA SER A 113 -3.36 -14.86 -4.08
C SER A 113 -3.84 -16.28 -3.82
N GLU A 114 -3.41 -16.90 -2.72
CA GLU A 114 -3.81 -18.25 -2.32
C GLU A 114 -5.32 -18.36 -2.05
N LYS A 115 -5.90 -17.37 -1.36
CA LYS A 115 -7.36 -17.31 -1.11
C LYS A 115 -8.15 -17.21 -2.41
N VAL A 116 -7.70 -16.36 -3.34
CA VAL A 116 -8.33 -16.24 -4.67
C VAL A 116 -8.25 -17.58 -5.41
N ALA A 117 -7.11 -18.25 -5.42
CA ALA A 117 -6.95 -19.55 -6.07
C ALA A 117 -7.90 -20.61 -5.48
N GLN A 118 -8.08 -20.65 -4.16
CA GLN A 118 -9.01 -21.57 -3.50
C GLN A 118 -10.48 -21.28 -3.86
N LEU A 119 -10.89 -20.01 -3.91
CA LEU A 119 -12.25 -19.62 -4.30
C LEU A 119 -12.56 -20.01 -5.75
N LEU A 120 -11.58 -19.87 -6.64
CA LEU A 120 -11.71 -20.26 -8.04
C LEU A 120 -11.79 -21.78 -8.24
N GLN A 121 -11.17 -22.58 -7.37
CA GLN A 121 -11.28 -24.04 -7.41
C GLN A 121 -12.62 -24.56 -6.84
N LYS A 122 -13.21 -23.86 -5.85
CA LYS A 122 -14.47 -24.25 -5.20
C LYS A 122 -15.73 -23.92 -6.01
N ASN A 123 -15.64 -23.03 -6.99
CA ASN A 123 -16.72 -22.71 -7.92
C ASN A 123 -16.38 -23.27 -9.32
N PRO A 124 -16.41 -24.60 -9.53
CA PRO A 124 -16.41 -25.10 -10.89
C PRO A 124 -17.68 -24.54 -11.53
N THR A 125 -17.51 -23.78 -12.59
CA THR A 125 -18.59 -23.17 -13.37
C THR A 125 -19.71 -24.19 -13.53
N THR A 126 -20.85 -23.95 -12.90
CA THR A 126 -22.09 -24.68 -13.19
C THR A 126 -22.42 -24.34 -14.64
N ILE A 127 -22.08 -25.24 -15.55
CA ILE A 127 -22.53 -25.25 -16.95
C ILE A 127 -23.73 -26.20 -17.00
#